data_AF-A0A543K4B9-F1
#
_entry.id   AF-A0A543K4B9-F1
#
_cell.length_a   1.000
_cell.length_b   1.000
_cell.length_c   1.000
_cell.angle_alpha   90.00
_cell.angle_beta   90.00
_cell.angle_gamma   90.00
#
_symmetry.space_group_name_H-M   'P 1'
#
loop_
_entity.id
_entity.type
_entity.pdbx_description
1 polymer ?
#
loop_
_entity_poly.entity_id
_entity_poly.type
_entity_poly.pdbx_seq_one_letter_code
_entity_poly.pdbx_strand_id
1 'polypeptide(L)'
;MLWTRLAAALMGATVLIHVFAGGADVHLPLQATLADSGLAAIAAVLWHAVTVVLIVLAYGLWVLARRHDPVLETVLSGIQIGFAALFLVYGLTRLGTVLDMPQWVIFLSIPALTRFGQSRERAN
;
A
#
# COMPACT_ATOMS: atom_id res chain seq x y z
N MET A 1 -1.47 -17.76 -12.16
CA MET A 1 -2.03 -16.38 -12.15
C MET A 1 -3.01 -16.11 -11.01
N LEU A 2 -3.67 -17.13 -10.41
CA LEU A 2 -4.67 -16.91 -9.36
C LEU A 2 -4.17 -16.05 -8.18
N TRP A 3 -2.99 -16.37 -7.66
CA TRP A 3 -2.38 -15.64 -6.53
C TRP A 3 -2.07 -14.18 -6.86
N THR A 4 -1.56 -13.91 -8.07
CA THR A 4 -1.33 -12.54 -8.55
C THR A 4 -2.63 -11.77 -8.73
N ARG A 5 -3.72 -12.44 -9.18
CA ARG A 5 -5.06 -11.82 -9.26
C ARG A 5 -5.61 -11.47 -7.89
N LEU A 6 -5.41 -12.35 -6.90
CA LEU A 6 -5.79 -12.09 -5.51
C LEU A 6 -4.99 -10.90 -4.95
N ALA A 7 -3.68 -10.85 -5.21
CA ALA A 7 -2.84 -9.72 -4.83
C ALA A 7 -3.35 -8.39 -5.42
N ALA A 8 -3.72 -8.38 -6.70
CA ALA A 8 -4.32 -7.21 -7.35
C ALA A 8 -5.67 -6.81 -6.72
N ALA A 9 -6.53 -7.78 -6.43
CA ALA A 9 -7.82 -7.54 -5.78
C ALA A 9 -7.65 -6.97 -4.36
N LEU A 10 -6.70 -7.52 -3.58
CA LEU A 10 -6.36 -7.03 -2.24
C LEU A 10 -5.82 -5.60 -2.27
N MET A 11 -4.96 -5.28 -3.24
CA MET A 11 -4.49 -3.90 -3.40
C MET A 11 -5.63 -2.95 -3.80
N GLY A 12 -6.54 -3.38 -4.68
CA GLY A 12 -7.76 -2.63 -5.00
C GLY A 12 -8.65 -2.38 -3.77
N ALA A 13 -8.86 -3.39 -2.92
CA ALA A 13 -9.56 -3.21 -1.66
C ALA A 13 -8.81 -2.26 -0.71
N THR A 14 -7.48 -2.32 -0.69
CA THR A 14 -6.62 -1.41 0.11
C THR A 14 -6.82 0.05 -0.33
N VAL A 15 -6.95 0.34 -1.62
CA VAL A 15 -7.30 1.68 -2.12
C VAL A 15 -8.62 2.16 -1.52
N LEU A 16 -9.65 1.32 -1.56
CA LEU A 16 -10.98 1.68 -1.05
C LEU A 16 -10.94 1.92 0.47
N ILE A 17 -10.28 1.04 1.22
CA ILE A 17 -10.10 1.19 2.67
C ILE A 17 -9.34 2.47 2.99
N HIS A 18 -8.26 2.77 2.26
CA HIS A 18 -7.49 4.00 2.42
C HIS A 18 -8.39 5.23 2.23
N VAL A 19 -9.10 5.31 1.11
CA VAL A 19 -9.93 6.48 0.78
C VAL A 19 -11.08 6.68 1.76
N PHE A 20 -11.83 5.61 2.09
CA PHE A 20 -13.05 5.75 2.88
C PHE A 20 -12.80 5.62 4.38
N ALA A 21 -12.25 4.50 4.84
CA ALA A 21 -12.02 4.27 6.26
C ALA A 21 -10.87 5.14 6.77
N GLY A 22 -9.73 5.14 6.07
CA GLY A 22 -8.62 6.03 6.42
C GLY A 22 -8.99 7.51 6.24
N GLY A 23 -9.88 7.83 5.29
CA GLY A 23 -10.42 9.18 5.13
C GLY A 23 -11.13 9.66 6.40
N ALA A 24 -12.05 8.85 6.91
CA ALA A 24 -12.81 9.13 8.12
C ALA A 24 -11.96 9.11 9.39
N ASP A 25 -11.07 8.12 9.53
CA ASP A 25 -10.36 7.85 10.79
C ASP A 25 -9.02 8.61 10.91
N VAL A 26 -8.42 9.01 9.79
CA VAL A 26 -7.07 9.63 9.77
C VAL A 26 -7.07 10.98 9.06
N HIS A 27 -7.52 11.05 7.80
CA HIS A 27 -7.39 12.26 7.01
C HIS A 27 -8.20 13.43 7.57
N LEU A 28 -9.50 13.23 7.79
CA LEU A 28 -10.39 14.29 8.29
C LEU A 28 -9.98 14.76 9.71
N PRO A 29 -9.69 13.87 10.67
CA PRO A 29 -9.17 14.29 11.98
C PRO A 29 -7.84 15.05 11.88
N LEU A 30 -6.90 14.59 11.04
CA LEU A 30 -5.63 15.29 10.85
C LEU A 30 -5.86 16.73 10.33
N GLN A 31 -6.72 16.90 9.32
CA GLN A 31 -7.07 18.22 8.80
C GLN A 31 -7.71 19.12 9.87
N ALA A 32 -8.59 18.57 10.72
CA ALA A 32 -9.25 19.33 11.78
C ALA A 32 -8.28 19.80 12.88
N THR A 33 -7.17 19.09 13.10
CA THR A 33 -6.17 19.43 14.13
C THR A 33 -5.10 20.43 13.67
N LEU A 34 -4.92 20.61 12.36
CA LEU A 34 -3.89 21.49 11.80
C LEU A 34 -4.43 22.92 11.68
N ALA A 35 -3.97 23.81 12.56
CA ALA A 35 -4.36 25.23 12.53
C ALA A 35 -3.72 26.03 11.37
N ASP A 36 -2.54 25.61 10.92
CA ASP A 36 -1.85 26.24 9.79
C ASP A 36 -2.40 25.69 8.46
N SER A 37 -2.96 26.57 7.63
CA SER A 37 -3.58 26.20 6.37
C SER A 37 -2.58 25.67 5.33
N GLY A 38 -1.32 26.08 5.39
CA GLY A 38 -0.25 25.57 4.54
C GLY A 38 0.10 24.12 4.87
N LEU A 39 0.30 23.82 6.15
CA LEU A 39 0.53 22.45 6.64
C LEU A 39 -0.67 21.54 6.37
N ALA A 40 -1.89 22.04 6.56
CA ALA A 40 -3.12 21.31 6.23
C ALA A 40 -3.16 20.93 4.74
N ALA A 41 -2.85 21.88 3.85
CA ALA A 41 -2.79 21.64 2.41
C ALA A 41 -1.71 20.61 2.04
N ILE A 42 -0.51 20.70 2.63
CA ILE A 42 0.57 19.72 2.40
C ILE A 42 0.15 18.33 2.89
N ALA A 43 -0.45 18.22 4.07
CA ALA A 43 -0.97 16.96 4.59
C ALA A 43 -2.04 16.34 3.66
N ALA A 44 -2.89 17.17 3.06
CA ALA A 44 -3.86 16.72 2.06
C ALA A 44 -3.18 16.24 0.77
N VAL A 45 -2.12 16.91 0.30
CA VAL A 45 -1.34 16.44 -0.85
C VAL A 45 -0.70 15.09 -0.55
N LEU A 46 -0.09 14.91 0.62
CA LEU A 46 0.51 13.64 1.02
C LEU A 46 -0.53 12.50 1.08
N TRP A 47 -1.73 12.79 1.58
CA TRP A 47 -2.85 11.85 1.57
C TRP A 47 -3.20 11.38 0.16
N HIS A 48 -3.40 12.31 -0.78
CA HIS A 48 -3.75 12.00 -2.16
C HIS A 48 -2.59 11.38 -2.94
N ALA A 49 -1.35 11.74 -2.62
CA ALA A 49 -0.16 11.10 -3.20
C ALA A 49 -0.13 9.61 -2.87
N VAL A 50 -0.43 9.22 -1.62
CA VAL A 50 -0.57 7.80 -1.25
C VAL A 50 -1.71 7.16 -2.03
N THR A 51 -2.87 7.81 -2.16
CA THR A 51 -3.99 7.29 -2.97
C THR A 51 -3.56 6.99 -4.41
N VAL A 52 -2.85 7.92 -5.06
CA VAL A 52 -2.35 7.73 -6.43
C VAL A 52 -1.39 6.54 -6.50
N VAL A 53 -0.45 6.43 -5.57
CA VAL A 53 0.51 5.32 -5.54
C VAL A 53 -0.22 3.98 -5.35
N LEU A 54 -1.21 3.90 -4.46
CA LEU A 54 -2.00 2.68 -4.25
C LEU A 54 -2.77 2.27 -5.52
N ILE A 55 -3.35 3.23 -6.25
CA ILE A 55 -4.00 2.97 -7.54
C ILE A 55 -3.01 2.43 -8.57
N VAL A 56 -1.83 3.04 -8.66
CA VAL A 56 -0.77 2.58 -9.57
C VAL A 56 -0.29 1.17 -9.19
N LEU A 57 -0.15 0.87 -7.91
CA LEU A 57 0.18 -0.47 -7.43
C LEU A 57 -0.92 -1.47 -7.79
N ALA A 58 -2.19 -1.14 -7.57
CA ALA A 58 -3.32 -2.00 -7.93
C ALA A 58 -3.34 -2.31 -9.44
N TYR A 59 -3.16 -1.28 -10.27
CA TYR A 59 -3.08 -1.43 -11.72
C TYR A 59 -1.86 -2.24 -12.16
N GLY A 60 -0.68 -1.96 -11.59
CA GLY A 60 0.55 -2.71 -11.87
C GLY A 60 0.40 -4.20 -11.54
N LEU A 61 -0.19 -4.54 -10.39
CA LEU A 61 -0.47 -5.91 -10.00
C LEU A 61 -1.49 -6.58 -10.93
N TRP A 62 -2.50 -5.83 -11.39
CA TRP A 62 -3.46 -6.30 -12.38
C TRP A 62 -2.79 -6.62 -13.73
N VAL A 63 -1.86 -5.79 -14.19
CA VAL A 63 -1.03 -6.09 -15.37
C VAL A 63 -0.19 -7.35 -15.15
N LEU A 64 0.48 -7.45 -14.00
CA LEU A 64 1.30 -8.60 -13.62
C LEU A 64 0.47 -9.90 -13.48
N ALA A 65 -0.83 -9.80 -13.20
CA ALA A 65 -1.76 -10.93 -13.17
C ALA A 65 -2.13 -11.50 -14.55
N ARG A 66 -1.55 -10.95 -15.63
CA ARG A 66 -1.71 -11.41 -17.01
C ARG A 66 -0.41 -11.83 -17.69
N ARG A 67 0.75 -11.50 -17.10
CA ARG A 67 2.05 -11.76 -17.72
C ARG A 67 3.12 -11.92 -16.65
N HIS A 68 4.11 -12.75 -16.94
CA HIS A 68 5.31 -12.82 -16.13
C HIS A 68 6.21 -11.62 -16.44
N ASP A 69 6.54 -10.83 -15.41
CA ASP A 69 7.39 -9.65 -15.55
C ASP A 69 8.17 -9.40 -14.23
N PRO A 70 9.37 -9.99 -14.08
CA PRO A 70 10.12 -9.93 -12.82
C PRO A 70 10.62 -8.52 -12.49
N VAL A 71 10.81 -7.66 -13.49
CA VAL A 71 11.24 -6.27 -13.27
C VAL A 71 10.09 -5.47 -12.67
N LEU A 72 8.89 -5.57 -13.28
CA LEU A 72 7.71 -4.92 -12.74
C LEU A 72 7.37 -5.45 -11.34
N GLU A 73 7.44 -6.77 -11.12
CA GLU A 73 7.24 -7.40 -9.82
C GLU A 73 8.17 -6.79 -8.75
N THR A 74 9.45 -6.64 -9.07
CA THR A 74 10.47 -6.09 -8.15
C THR A 74 10.16 -4.65 -7.78
N VAL A 75 9.80 -3.81 -8.76
CA VAL A 75 9.46 -2.40 -8.52
C VAL A 75 8.22 -2.28 -7.64
N LEU A 76 7.13 -2.99 -7.98
CA LEU A 76 5.89 -2.94 -7.20
C LEU A 76 6.11 -3.47 -5.79
N SER A 77 6.88 -4.56 -5.64
CA SER A 77 7.20 -5.13 -4.33
C SER A 77 8.09 -4.19 -3.51
N GLY A 78 9.07 -3.54 -4.13
CA GLY A 78 9.96 -2.59 -3.48
C GLY A 78 9.20 -1.41 -2.86
N ILE A 79 8.23 -0.84 -3.58
CA ILE A 79 7.38 0.25 -3.07
C ILE A 79 6.55 -0.22 -1.87
N GLN A 80 5.93 -1.39 -1.97
CA GLN A 80 5.11 -1.96 -0.88
C GLN A 80 5.96 -2.26 0.36
N ILE A 81 7.12 -2.91 0.20
CA ILE A 81 8.05 -3.17 1.29
C ILE A 81 8.55 -1.85 1.90
N GLY A 82 8.77 -0.83 1.08
CA GLY A 82 9.09 0.53 1.56
C GLY A 82 8.00 1.11 2.47
N PHE A 83 6.72 1.00 2.09
CA PHE A 83 5.61 1.39 2.96
C PHE A 83 5.56 0.56 4.25
N ALA A 84 5.72 -0.77 4.16
CA ALA A 84 5.76 -1.62 5.34
C ALA A 84 6.88 -1.19 6.30
N ALA A 85 8.07 -0.88 5.78
CA ALA A 85 9.18 -0.39 6.57
C ALA A 85 8.85 0.95 7.25
N LEU A 86 8.19 1.89 6.55
CA LEU A 86 7.75 3.16 7.15
C LEU A 86 6.79 2.91 8.33
N PHE A 87 5.78 2.06 8.17
CA PHE A 87 4.82 1.76 9.25
C PHE A 87 5.48 1.04 10.44
N LEU A 88 6.38 0.09 10.18
CA LEU A 88 7.12 -0.60 11.23
C LEU A 88 8.05 0.36 11.99
N VAL A 89 8.85 1.16 11.28
CA VAL A 89 9.82 2.07 11.87
C VAL A 89 9.12 3.17 12.66
N TYR A 90 8.11 3.83 12.10
CA TYR A 90 7.41 4.90 12.80
C TYR A 90 6.47 4.37 13.89
N GLY A 91 5.87 3.20 13.74
CA GLY A 91 5.15 2.53 14.82
C GLY A 91 6.05 2.28 16.03
N LEU A 92 7.22 1.68 15.83
CA LEU A 92 8.17 1.43 16.91
C LEU A 92 8.75 2.72 17.51
N THR A 93 9.22 3.65 16.67
CA THR A 93 9.99 4.82 17.13
C THR A 93 9.12 5.98 17.62
N ARG A 94 7.83 6.03 17.24
CA ARG A 94 6.92 7.12 17.64
C ARG A 94 5.79 6.67 18.56
N LEU A 95 5.33 5.41 18.45
CA LEU A 95 4.20 4.88 19.23
C LEU A 95 4.63 3.78 20.21
N GLY A 96 5.84 3.25 20.09
CA GLY A 96 6.33 2.14 20.92
C GLY A 96 5.69 0.78 20.58
N THR A 97 4.85 0.70 19.54
CA THR A 97 4.15 -0.51 19.09
C THR A 97 3.88 -0.46 17.59
N VAL A 98 3.84 -1.63 16.95
CA VAL A 98 3.46 -1.76 15.53
C VAL A 98 1.98 -2.09 15.33
N LEU A 99 1.23 -2.27 16.42
CA LEU A 99 -0.16 -2.70 16.37
C LEU A 99 -1.13 -1.55 16.05
N ASP A 100 -0.79 -0.33 16.45
CA ASP A 100 -1.59 0.87 16.17
C ASP A 100 -1.50 1.29 14.70
N MET A 101 -0.51 0.76 13.98
CA MET A 101 -0.30 0.99 12.55
C MET A 101 -0.17 -0.35 11.80
N PRO A 102 -1.25 -1.17 11.72
CA PRO A 102 -1.19 -2.53 11.20
C PRO A 102 -1.03 -2.62 9.68
N GLN A 103 -0.91 -1.50 8.96
CA GLN A 103 -0.82 -1.44 7.50
C GLN A 103 0.39 -2.23 6.96
N TRP A 104 1.45 -2.41 7.74
CA TRP A 104 2.60 -3.23 7.33
C TRP A 104 2.21 -4.67 6.96
N VAL A 105 1.15 -5.22 7.56
CA VAL A 105 0.68 -6.58 7.28
C VAL A 105 0.28 -6.72 5.82
N ILE A 106 -0.54 -5.80 5.31
CA ILE A 106 -1.03 -5.88 3.93
C ILE A 106 0.10 -5.59 2.93
N PHE A 107 0.97 -4.63 3.26
CA PHE A 107 2.12 -4.26 2.43
C PHE A 107 3.23 -5.32 2.38
N LEU A 108 3.27 -6.28 3.30
CA LEU A 108 4.14 -7.47 3.20
C LEU A 108 3.42 -8.68 2.58
N SER A 109 2.12 -8.83 2.86
CA SER A 109 1.34 -9.98 2.37
C SER A 109 1.14 -9.95 0.86
N ILE A 110 0.83 -8.79 0.28
CA ILE A 110 0.61 -8.65 -1.17
C ILE A 110 1.86 -8.99 -2.00
N PRO A 111 3.08 -8.46 -1.71
CA PRO A 111 4.27 -8.88 -2.45
C PRO A 111 4.62 -10.35 -2.25
N ALA A 112 4.39 -10.93 -1.05
CA ALA A 112 4.58 -12.37 -0.82
C ALA A 112 3.64 -13.23 -1.70
N LEU A 113 2.35 -12.87 -1.78
CA LEU A 113 1.37 -13.54 -2.64
C LEU A 113 1.73 -13.39 -4.13
N THR A 114 2.18 -12.19 -4.52
CA THR A 114 2.62 -11.89 -5.88
C THR A 114 3.79 -12.79 -6.26
N ARG A 115 4.83 -12.85 -5.41
CA ARG A 115 6.01 -13.69 -5.63
C ARG A 115 5.68 -15.17 -5.73
N PHE A 116 4.77 -15.65 -4.87
CA PHE A 116 4.28 -17.02 -4.95
C PHE A 116 3.53 -17.30 -6.25
N GLY A 117 2.71 -16.36 -6.73
CA GLY A 117 2.01 -16.46 -8.02
C GLY A 117 2.97 -16.52 -9.20
N GLN A 118 3.90 -15.58 -9.27
CA GLN A 118 4.86 -15.41 -10.37
C GLN A 118 5.88 -16.56 -10.45
N SER A 119 6.34 -17.09 -9.32
CA SER A 119 7.28 -18.22 -9.29
C SER A 119 6.69 -19.52 -9.84
N ARG A 120 5.39 -19.76 -9.64
CA ARG A 120 4.70 -20.96 -10.16
C ARG A 120 4.46 -20.90 -11.66
N GLU A 121 4.40 -19.72 -12.25
CA GLU A 121 4.30 -19.57 -13.71
C GLU A 121 5.62 -19.77 -14.42
N ARG A 122 6.73 -19.34 -13.82
CA ARG A 122 8.06 -19.60 -14.39
C ARG A 122 8.37 -21.11 -14.47
N ALA A 123 7.76 -21.91 -13.61
CA ALA A 123 7.99 -23.36 -13.52
C ALA A 123 7.10 -24.20 -14.44
N ASN A 124 6.08 -23.60 -15.09
CA ASN A 124 5.16 -24.25 -16.01
C ASN A 124 5.41 -23.78 -17.45
#